data_AF-A0A656GCM3-F1
#
_entry.id   AF-A0A656GCM3-F1
#
_cell.length_a   1.000
_cell.length_b   1.000
_cell.length_c   1.000
_cell.angle_alpha   90.00
_cell.angle_beta   90.00
_cell.angle_gamma   90.00
#
_symmetry.space_group_name_H-M   'P 1'
#
loop_
_entity.id
_entity.type
_entity.pdbx_description
1 polymer ?
#
loop_
_entity_poly.entity_id
_entity_poly.type
_entity_poly.pdbx_seq_one_letter_code
_entity_poly.pdbx_strand_id
1 'polypeptide(L)'
;HPDGYLYLEVKSVTLGFDDSSVAAFPDAVTQRGARHLRELATLAREGVRAVLLYCVNLTGIDAVRPAKEIDPAYAAALREAIDAGVQILAYGVHLTSDEIVIDRRLQVHWLD
;
A
#
# COMPACT_ATOMS: atom_id res chain seq x y z
N HIS A 1 -18.25 16.56 -8.45
CA HIS A 1 -17.48 15.33 -8.21
C HIS A 1 -16.59 15.10 -9.42
N PRO A 2 -15.37 14.54 -9.29
CA PRO A 2 -14.66 14.06 -10.46
C PRO A 2 -15.50 12.95 -11.12
N ASP A 3 -15.68 13.04 -12.44
CA ASP A 3 -16.43 12.06 -13.23
C ASP A 3 -15.58 10.81 -13.49
N GLY A 4 -16.22 9.63 -13.57
CA GLY A 4 -15.59 8.35 -13.95
C GLY A 4 -15.41 7.33 -12.81
N TYR A 5 -14.93 6.13 -13.18
CA TYR A 5 -14.68 5.03 -12.24
C TYR A 5 -13.24 5.02 -11.74
N LEU A 6 -13.06 4.56 -10.51
CA LEU A 6 -11.78 4.29 -9.86
C LEU A 6 -11.73 2.83 -9.44
N TYR A 7 -10.60 2.17 -9.70
CA TYR A 7 -10.28 0.88 -9.07
C TYR A 7 -9.39 1.12 -7.85
N LEU A 8 -9.82 0.62 -6.70
CA LEU A 8 -9.12 0.73 -5.43
C LEU A 8 -8.81 -0.66 -4.89
N GLU A 9 -7.53 -1.00 -4.78
CA GLU A 9 -7.07 -2.15 -4.01
C GLU A 9 -6.69 -1.68 -2.60
N VAL A 10 -7.20 -2.35 -1.58
CA VAL A 10 -6.83 -2.08 -0.18
C VAL A 10 -5.96 -3.21 0.37
N LYS A 11 -4.87 -2.85 1.04
CA LYS A 11 -3.98 -3.78 1.74
C LYS A 11 -3.95 -3.46 3.22
N SER A 12 -4.23 -4.47 4.05
CA SER A 12 -3.98 -4.39 5.49
C SER A 12 -2.48 -4.54 5.74
N VAL A 13 -1.89 -3.60 6.47
CA VAL A 13 -0.48 -3.61 6.86
C VAL A 13 -0.37 -3.80 8.36
N THR A 14 0.30 -4.88 8.76
CA THR A 14 0.43 -5.31 10.17
C THR A 14 1.87 -5.66 10.54
N LEU A 15 2.82 -5.60 9.60
CA LEU A 15 4.24 -5.80 9.90
C LEU A 15 4.85 -4.47 10.39
N GLY A 16 5.16 -4.44 11.69
CA GLY A 16 5.88 -3.37 12.36
C GLY A 16 7.21 -3.87 12.93
N PHE A 17 8.02 -2.94 13.44
CA PHE A 17 9.32 -3.22 14.06
C PHE A 17 9.42 -2.41 15.35
N ASP A 18 9.89 -3.02 16.45
CA ASP A 18 9.84 -2.43 17.80
C ASP A 18 10.52 -1.04 17.88
N ASP A 19 11.61 -0.85 17.14
CA ASP A 19 12.41 0.39 17.14
C ASP A 19 12.12 1.29 15.91
N SER A 20 10.95 1.18 15.29
CA SER A 20 10.63 1.95 14.07
C SER A 20 9.18 2.42 14.00
N SER A 21 8.98 3.68 13.61
CA SER A 21 7.68 4.22 13.21
C SER A 21 7.36 3.95 11.73
N VAL A 22 8.09 3.06 11.06
CA VAL A 22 7.88 2.69 9.66
C VAL A 22 7.42 1.23 9.55
N ALA A 23 6.16 1.03 9.17
CA ALA A 23 5.63 -0.29 8.87
C ALA A 23 6.08 -0.78 7.50
N ALA A 24 5.92 -2.08 7.23
CA ALA A 24 6.25 -2.64 5.93
C ALA A 24 5.18 -3.59 5.41
N PHE A 25 5.12 -3.74 4.08
CA PHE A 25 4.25 -4.73 3.43
C PHE A 25 4.97 -5.36 2.23
N PRO A 26 4.88 -6.68 2.01
CA PRO A 26 4.12 -7.67 2.78
C PRO A 26 4.90 -8.24 3.98
N ASP A 27 4.23 -9.02 4.82
CA ASP A 27 4.82 -9.79 5.93
C ASP A 27 5.27 -11.21 5.54
N ALA A 28 4.84 -11.68 4.37
CA ALA A 28 5.28 -12.91 3.72
C ALA A 28 5.22 -12.77 2.19
N VAL A 29 5.93 -13.65 1.47
CA VAL A 29 5.87 -13.70 0.00
C VAL A 29 4.42 -13.84 -0.49
N THR A 30 4.00 -12.97 -1.41
CA THR A 30 2.63 -12.87 -1.91
C THR A 30 2.55 -12.75 -3.44
N GLN A 31 2.44 -13.90 -4.10
CA GLN A 31 2.23 -13.97 -5.56
C GLN A 31 0.93 -13.25 -5.98
N ARG A 32 -0.11 -13.29 -5.13
CA ARG A 32 -1.38 -12.59 -5.38
C ARG A 32 -1.20 -11.08 -5.32
N GLY A 33 -0.44 -10.56 -4.35
CA GLY A 33 -0.16 -9.12 -4.26
C GLY A 33 0.54 -8.61 -5.50
N ALA A 34 1.58 -9.30 -5.97
CA ALA A 34 2.29 -8.95 -7.19
C ALA A 34 1.42 -9.05 -8.46
N ARG A 35 0.48 -10.00 -8.51
CA ARG A 35 -0.49 -10.10 -9.61
C ARG A 35 -1.46 -8.91 -9.63
N HIS A 36 -2.04 -8.55 -8.48
CA HIS A 36 -2.98 -7.44 -8.40
C HIS A 36 -2.32 -6.10 -8.78
N LEU A 37 -1.04 -5.90 -8.40
CA LEU A 37 -0.27 -4.72 -8.82
C LEU A 37 -0.14 -4.64 -10.35
N ARG A 38 0.11 -5.77 -11.02
CA ARG A 38 0.16 -5.83 -12.49
C ARG A 38 -1.21 -5.55 -13.12
N GLU A 39 -2.29 -6.04 -12.53
CA GLU A 39 -3.66 -5.75 -12.98
C GLU A 39 -3.98 -4.24 -12.85
N LEU A 40 -3.62 -3.60 -11.72
CA LEU A 40 -3.75 -2.15 -11.55
C LEU A 40 -2.87 -1.36 -12.55
N ALA A 41 -1.65 -1.84 -12.82
CA ALA A 41 -0.76 -1.23 -13.80
C ALA A 41 -1.35 -1.27 -15.21
N THR A 42 -2.00 -2.37 -15.60
CA THR A 42 -2.73 -2.47 -16.87
C THR A 42 -3.84 -1.43 -16.96
N LEU A 43 -4.68 -1.33 -15.92
CA LEU A 43 -5.75 -0.32 -15.85
C LEU A 43 -5.19 1.12 -15.97
N ALA A 44 -4.11 1.42 -15.25
CA ALA A 44 -3.49 2.73 -15.30
C ALA A 44 -2.96 3.08 -16.70
N ARG A 45 -2.34 2.12 -17.41
CA ARG A 45 -1.89 2.29 -18.80
C ARG A 45 -3.03 2.52 -19.79
N GLU A 46 -4.21 1.96 -19.51
CA GLU A 46 -5.44 2.18 -20.29
C GLU A 46 -6.12 3.53 -19.96
N GLY A 47 -5.53 4.33 -19.06
CA GLY A 47 -6.07 5.62 -18.64
C GLY A 47 -7.16 5.51 -17.57
N VAL A 48 -7.40 4.32 -17.02
CA VAL A 48 -8.32 4.11 -15.90
C VAL A 48 -7.62 4.50 -14.61
N ARG A 49 -8.31 5.27 -13.75
CA ARG A 49 -7.76 5.62 -12.45
C ARG A 49 -7.65 4.37 -11.57
N ALA A 50 -6.44 4.06 -11.14
CA ALA A 50 -6.13 2.94 -10.27
C ALA A 50 -5.38 3.43 -9.01
N VAL A 51 -5.80 2.94 -7.84
CA VAL A 51 -5.22 3.31 -6.55
C VAL A 51 -4.91 2.03 -5.74
N LEU A 52 -3.74 2.00 -5.12
CA LEU A 52 -3.42 1.10 -4.02
C LEU A 52 -3.47 1.90 -2.71
N LEU A 53 -4.24 1.43 -1.74
CA LEU A 53 -4.30 1.97 -0.39
C LEU A 53 -3.72 0.98 0.61
N TYR A 54 -2.62 1.35 1.24
CA TYR A 54 -2.15 0.71 2.47
C TYR A 54 -2.96 1.25 3.66
N CYS A 55 -3.74 0.38 4.29
CA CYS A 55 -4.40 0.63 5.56
C CYS A 55 -3.52 0.04 6.66
N VAL A 56 -2.83 0.90 7.41
CA VAL A 56 -1.83 0.52 8.40
C VAL A 56 -2.50 0.33 9.75
N ASN A 57 -2.71 -0.93 10.11
CA ASN A 57 -3.43 -1.37 11.30
C ASN A 57 -2.46 -1.53 12.49
N LEU A 58 -1.62 -0.52 12.70
CA LEU A 58 -0.61 -0.44 13.75
C LEU A 58 -0.61 0.96 14.36
N THR A 59 -0.49 1.05 15.68
CA THR A 59 -0.34 2.33 16.40
C THR A 59 1.10 2.83 16.32
N GLY A 60 1.29 4.16 16.40
CA GLY A 60 2.64 4.76 16.44
C GLY A 60 3.41 4.74 15.12
N ILE A 61 2.75 4.41 14.00
CA ILE A 61 3.37 4.40 12.67
C ILE A 61 3.13 5.73 11.95
N ASP A 62 4.19 6.25 11.34
CA ASP A 62 4.17 7.49 10.55
C ASP A 62 4.41 7.26 9.05
N ALA A 63 4.90 6.08 8.67
CA ALA A 63 5.15 5.72 7.28
C ALA A 63 4.99 4.22 7.00
N VAL A 64 4.83 3.88 5.71
CA VAL A 64 4.90 2.49 5.21
C VAL A 64 5.91 2.38 4.08
N ARG A 65 6.58 1.22 3.97
CA ARG A 65 7.47 0.88 2.84
C ARG A 65 7.16 -0.50 2.26
N PRO A 66 7.55 -0.80 1.01
CA PRO A 66 7.62 -2.18 0.56
C PRO A 66 8.70 -2.98 1.35
N ALA A 67 8.36 -4.19 1.77
CA ALA A 67 9.29 -5.14 2.39
C ALA A 67 10.05 -5.93 1.30
N LYS A 68 10.97 -5.26 0.59
CA LYS A 68 11.75 -5.87 -0.51
C LYS A 68 12.56 -7.08 -0.03
N GLU A 69 13.00 -7.07 1.21
CA GLU A 69 13.71 -8.16 1.87
C GLU A 69 12.84 -9.40 2.11
N ILE A 70 11.51 -9.25 2.16
CA ILE A 70 10.55 -10.35 2.31
C ILE A 70 10.04 -10.80 0.94
N ASP A 71 9.62 -9.87 0.10
CA ASP A 71 9.11 -10.15 -1.24
C ASP A 71 9.65 -9.16 -2.27
N PRO A 72 10.82 -9.47 -2.89
CA PRO A 72 11.39 -8.62 -3.93
C PRO A 72 10.53 -8.58 -5.20
N ALA A 73 9.72 -9.61 -5.48
CA ALA A 73 8.84 -9.64 -6.64
C ALA A 73 7.64 -8.68 -6.46
N TYR A 74 7.08 -8.62 -5.25
CA TYR A 74 6.08 -7.60 -4.90
C TYR A 74 6.66 -6.19 -5.03
N ALA A 75 7.87 -5.95 -4.49
CA ALA A 75 8.51 -4.64 -4.57
C ALA A 75 8.78 -4.21 -6.03
N ALA A 76 9.20 -5.12 -6.89
CA ALA A 76 9.38 -4.86 -8.32
C ALA A 76 8.04 -4.54 -9.01
N ALA A 77 7.00 -5.34 -8.78
CA ALA A 77 5.66 -5.09 -9.33
C ALA A 77 5.07 -3.76 -8.84
N LEU A 78 5.38 -3.34 -7.61
CA LEU A 78 4.93 -2.07 -7.06
C LEU A 78 5.59 -0.90 -7.79
N ARG A 79 6.91 -0.99 -8.06
CA ARG A 79 7.63 -0.01 -8.87
C ARG A 79 7.01 0.10 -10.26
N GLU A 80 6.79 -1.03 -10.94
CA GLU A 80 6.14 -1.06 -12.25
C GLU A 80 4.73 -0.44 -12.24
N ALA A 81 3.95 -0.67 -11.17
CA ALA A 81 2.63 -0.08 -11.01
C ALA A 81 2.69 1.44 -10.85
N ILE A 82 3.64 1.96 -10.07
CA ILE A 82 3.88 3.40 -9.90
C ILE A 82 4.26 4.02 -11.24
N ASP A 83 5.21 3.42 -11.95
CA ASP A 83 5.66 3.90 -13.26
C ASP A 83 4.54 3.88 -14.31
N ALA A 84 3.58 2.96 -14.17
CA ALA A 84 2.37 2.88 -14.99
C ALA A 84 1.29 3.93 -14.64
N GLY A 85 1.43 4.64 -13.52
CA GLY A 85 0.49 5.68 -13.08
C GLY A 85 -0.47 5.27 -11.96
N VAL A 86 -0.27 4.11 -11.32
CA VAL A 86 -1.06 3.71 -10.14
C VAL A 86 -0.76 4.66 -8.98
N GLN A 87 -1.80 5.25 -8.40
CA GLN A 87 -1.68 6.14 -7.24
C GLN A 87 -1.51 5.32 -5.96
N ILE A 88 -0.51 5.64 -5.14
CA ILE A 88 -0.28 4.94 -3.88
C ILE A 88 -0.64 5.85 -2.71
N LEU A 89 -1.52 5.35 -1.83
CA LEU A 89 -1.93 6.00 -0.61
C LEU A 89 -1.58 5.12 0.58
N ALA A 90 -1.32 5.76 1.72
CA ALA A 90 -1.20 5.09 2.99
C ALA A 90 -1.95 5.89 4.05
N TYR A 91 -2.73 5.19 4.86
CA TYR A 91 -3.45 5.76 5.99
C TYR A 91 -3.23 4.89 7.23
N GLY A 92 -2.99 5.55 8.35
CA GLY A 92 -2.96 4.92 9.66
C GLY A 92 -4.36 4.88 10.24
N VAL A 93 -4.54 4.00 11.22
CA VAL A 93 -5.80 3.90 11.95
C VAL A 93 -5.63 4.36 13.40
N HIS A 94 -6.67 4.96 13.95
CA HIS A 94 -6.90 4.99 15.38
C HIS A 94 -7.48 3.63 15.79
N LEU A 95 -6.78 2.93 16.68
CA LEU A 95 -7.11 1.58 17.11
C LEU A 95 -7.43 1.58 18.60
N THR A 96 -8.65 1.17 18.96
CA THR A 96 -9.07 0.96 20.35
C THR A 96 -9.66 -0.44 20.51
N SER A 97 -10.08 -0.80 21.74
CA SER A 97 -10.83 -2.04 21.96
C SER A 97 -12.21 -2.04 21.28
N ASP A 98 -12.74 -0.86 20.97
CA ASP A 98 -14.13 -0.67 20.59
C ASP A 98 -14.29 -0.33 19.10
N GLU A 99 -13.27 0.26 18.48
CA GLU A 99 -13.30 0.66 17.08
C GLU A 99 -11.94 0.65 16.37
N ILE A 100 -12.02 0.62 15.04
CA ILE A 100 -10.91 0.84 14.12
C ILE A 100 -11.34 1.93 13.14
N VAL A 101 -10.70 3.10 13.20
CA VAL A 101 -11.08 4.26 12.39
C VAL A 101 -9.87 4.73 11.59
N ILE A 102 -10.05 4.95 10.28
CA ILE A 102 -9.03 5.60 9.45
C ILE A 102 -8.83 7.02 9.98
N ASP A 103 -7.60 7.35 10.37
CA ASP A 103 -7.27 8.58 11.09
C ASP A 103 -6.56 9.59 10.18
N ARG A 104 -5.33 9.26 9.78
CA ARG A 104 -4.44 10.23 9.12
C ARG A 104 -3.67 9.60 7.97
N ARG A 105 -3.32 10.45 7.00
CA ARG A 105 -2.43 10.06 5.91
C ARG A 105 -1.02 9.83 6.44
N LEU A 106 -0.39 8.75 6.00
CA LEU A 106 0.99 8.40 6.31
C LEU A 106 1.90 8.68 5.11
N GLN A 107 3.20 8.78 5.38
CA GLN A 107 4.19 8.81 4.32
C GLN A 107 4.33 7.43 3.68
N VAL A 108 4.69 7.41 2.39
CA VAL A 108 5.12 6.18 1.72
C VAL A 108 6.60 6.34 1.42
N HIS A 109 7.42 5.51 2.08
CA HIS A 109 8.86 5.51 1.86
C HIS A 109 9.19 4.54 0.73
N TRP A 110 9.82 5.08 -0.31
CA TRP A 110 10.31 4.32 -1.43
C TRP A 110 11.76 3.91 -1.13
N LEU A 111 12.10 2.66 -1.43
CA LEU A 111 13.50 2.26 -1.48
C LEU A 111 14.01 2.74 -2.84
N ASP A 112 14.96 3.69 -2.80
CA ASP A 112 15.79 4.04 -3.94
C ASP A 112 16.75 2.88 -4.29
#